data_AF-B5VJF2-F1
#
_entry.id   AF-B5VJF2-F1
#
_cell.length_a   1.000
_cell.length_b   1.000
_cell.length_c   1.000
_cell.angle_alpha   90.00
_cell.angle_beta   90.00
_cell.angle_gamma   90.00
#
_symmetry.space_group_name_H-M   'P 1'
#
loop_
_entity.id
_entity.type
_entity.pdbx_description
1 polymer ?
#
loop_
_entity_poly.entity_id
_entity_poly.type
_entity_poly.pdbx_seq_one_letter_code
_entity_poly.pdbx_strand_id
1 'polypeptide(L)'
;MNLKLSAIESYFFHRSRLNLHSCFYVGIKLNELPKKSQLIAALKYTVIQHERLTCNVFYDELKKENFLQNILEPLKFCDLIEYHHDWDQLGETEINHIFQRYNFSYNENKSLWKILILPNQNQMLLLTDHVLMDGMSAVHVWETFMEGLQMQQPVEIDETIYSPSLNSSIEKIMSAPLYGDWPIPWNWHIVRQLVSRLHYWFPQTVVKNNRNLIQFANYSFPKDLLDDKPSDGTQKYKVKNTNHQWEFQLSPTHLNDIYK
;
A
#
# COMPACT_ATOMS: atom_id res chain seq x y z
N MET A 1 -16.43 4.86 -12.51
CA MET A 1 -17.32 3.94 -11.77
C MET A 1 -16.90 3.98 -10.31
N ASN A 2 -17.84 3.93 -9.36
CA ASN A 2 -17.55 4.08 -7.93
C ASN A 2 -17.65 2.72 -7.25
N LEU A 3 -16.52 2.18 -6.78
CA LEU A 3 -16.50 0.92 -6.04
C LEU A 3 -16.54 1.22 -4.54
N LYS A 4 -17.50 0.62 -3.82
CA LYS A 4 -17.57 0.76 -2.37
C LYS A 4 -16.35 0.07 -1.74
N LEU A 5 -15.71 0.73 -0.78
CA LEU A 5 -14.62 0.12 -0.02
C LEU A 5 -15.13 -1.12 0.72
N SER A 6 -14.39 -2.22 0.60
CA SER A 6 -14.55 -3.41 1.42
C SER A 6 -14.24 -3.11 2.89
N ALA A 7 -14.56 -4.05 3.78
CA ALA A 7 -14.28 -3.89 5.21
C ALA A 7 -12.77 -3.71 5.51
N ILE A 8 -11.91 -4.40 4.76
CA ILE A 8 -10.45 -4.31 4.92
C ILE A 8 -9.93 -2.98 4.37
N GLU A 9 -10.39 -2.58 3.18
CA GLU A 9 -10.04 -1.28 2.59
C GLU A 9 -10.52 -0.12 3.49
N SER A 10 -11.73 -0.22 4.04
CA SER A 10 -12.26 0.76 5.00
C SER A 10 -11.43 0.82 6.29
N TYR A 11 -10.99 -0.33 6.80
CA TYR A 11 -10.09 -0.39 7.96
C TYR A 11 -8.77 0.36 7.69
N PHE A 12 -8.13 0.10 6.54
CA PHE A 12 -6.88 0.79 6.18
C PHE A 12 -7.11 2.29 5.90
N PHE A 13 -8.20 2.65 5.24
CA PHE A 13 -8.59 4.04 5.01
C PHE A 13 -8.66 4.84 6.31
N HIS A 14 -9.31 4.29 7.34
CA HIS A 14 -9.40 4.94 8.63
C HIS A 14 -8.03 5.03 9.34
N ARG A 15 -7.18 4.00 9.23
CA ARG A 15 -5.84 4.02 9.82
C ARG A 15 -4.92 5.05 9.15
N SER A 16 -4.93 5.13 7.83
CA SER A 16 -4.10 6.09 7.08
C SER A 16 -4.51 7.53 7.33
N ARG A 17 -5.82 7.81 7.44
CA ARG A 17 -6.33 9.15 7.81
C ARG A 17 -5.86 9.62 9.18
N LEU A 18 -5.73 8.69 10.12
CA LEU A 18 -5.20 8.97 11.46
C LEU A 18 -3.67 9.02 11.49
N ASN A 19 -3.00 8.79 10.36
CA ASN A 19 -1.54 8.66 10.26
C ASN A 19 -0.97 7.59 11.19
N LEU A 20 -1.77 6.55 11.50
CA LEU A 20 -1.37 5.36 12.27
C LEU A 20 -0.70 4.29 11.38
N HIS A 21 -0.69 4.54 10.08
CA HIS A 21 -0.08 3.77 9.03
C HIS A 21 0.08 4.73 7.85
N SER A 22 1.24 4.77 7.19
CA SER A 22 1.47 5.73 6.11
C SER A 22 1.35 5.04 4.74
N CYS A 23 2.15 4.00 4.54
CA CYS A 23 2.19 3.14 3.37
C CYS A 23 2.92 1.85 3.75
N PHE A 24 2.95 0.87 2.84
CA PHE A 24 3.96 -0.17 2.86
C PHE A 24 4.79 -0.09 1.58
N TYR A 25 5.92 -0.78 1.53
CA TYR A 25 6.70 -0.85 0.30
C TYR A 25 7.14 -2.28 -0.03
N VAL A 26 7.25 -2.55 -1.33
CA VAL A 26 7.87 -3.77 -1.88
C VAL A 26 9.00 -3.33 -2.80
N GLY A 27 10.21 -3.79 -2.51
CA GLY A 27 11.40 -3.43 -3.26
C GLY A 27 11.88 -4.52 -4.21
N ILE A 28 12.36 -4.13 -5.38
CA ILE A 28 13.15 -4.98 -6.28
C ILE A 28 14.56 -4.42 -6.42
N LYS A 29 15.54 -5.32 -6.57
CA LYS A 29 16.93 -4.97 -6.86
C LYS A 29 17.31 -5.53 -8.22
N LEU A 30 17.84 -4.68 -9.07
CA LEU A 30 18.21 -5.02 -10.45
C LEU A 30 19.73 -5.00 -10.60
N ASN A 31 20.23 -5.69 -11.63
CA ASN A 31 21.65 -5.60 -11.97
C ASN A 31 22.01 -4.21 -12.51
N GLU A 32 21.09 -3.61 -13.26
CA GLU A 32 21.18 -2.26 -13.82
C GLU A 32 19.78 -1.64 -13.81
N LEU A 33 19.70 -0.34 -13.51
CA LEU A 33 18.43 0.38 -13.58
C LEU A 33 18.03 0.68 -15.04
N PRO A 34 16.74 0.49 -15.40
CA PRO A 34 16.26 0.87 -16.72
C PRO A 34 16.38 2.38 -16.97
N LYS A 35 16.55 2.76 -18.24
CA LYS A 35 16.52 4.17 -18.66
C LYS A 35 15.12 4.74 -18.47
N LYS A 36 15.02 6.06 -18.29
CA LYS A 36 13.74 6.79 -18.12
C LYS A 36 12.68 6.38 -19.16
N SER A 37 13.03 6.30 -20.44
CA SER A 37 12.08 5.90 -21.50
C SER A 37 11.57 4.46 -21.33
N GLN A 38 12.40 3.53 -20.87
CA GLN A 38 12.01 2.16 -20.56
C GLN A 38 11.09 2.11 -19.34
N LEU A 39 11.39 2.92 -18.31
CA LEU A 39 10.52 3.06 -17.14
C LEU A 39 9.13 3.57 -17.53
N ILE A 40 9.05 4.63 -18.35
CA ILE A 40 7.76 5.18 -18.82
C ILE A 40 6.94 4.11 -19.56
N ALA A 41 7.56 3.45 -20.54
CA ALA A 41 6.93 2.38 -21.31
C ALA A 41 6.41 1.23 -20.43
N ALA A 42 7.24 0.74 -19.51
CA ALA A 42 6.87 -0.32 -18.59
C ALA A 42 5.77 0.11 -17.60
N LEU A 43 5.80 1.36 -17.12
CA LEU A 43 4.76 1.89 -16.24
C LEU A 43 3.42 2.02 -16.94
N LYS A 44 3.39 2.53 -18.19
CA LYS A 44 2.15 2.58 -18.97
C LYS A 44 1.57 1.18 -19.16
N TYR A 45 2.41 0.22 -19.54
CA TYR A 45 1.99 -1.18 -19.65
C TYR A 45 1.40 -1.68 -18.33
N THR A 46 2.11 -1.45 -17.22
CA THR A 46 1.67 -1.88 -15.88
C THR A 46 0.34 -1.26 -15.47
N VAL A 47 0.18 0.04 -15.64
CA VAL A 47 -1.04 0.76 -15.24
C VAL A 47 -2.25 0.35 -16.10
N ILE A 48 -2.04 -0.03 -17.36
CA ILE A 48 -3.10 -0.60 -18.20
C ILE A 48 -3.58 -1.96 -17.65
N GLN A 49 -2.66 -2.80 -17.18
CA GLN A 49 -3.00 -4.13 -16.64
C GLN A 49 -3.57 -4.08 -15.22
N HIS A 50 -3.22 -3.05 -14.44
CA HIS A 50 -3.60 -2.92 -13.04
C HIS A 50 -4.47 -1.67 -12.82
N GLU A 51 -5.77 -1.77 -13.11
CA GLU A 51 -6.71 -0.62 -13.04
C GLU A 51 -6.69 0.10 -11.68
N ARG A 52 -6.48 -0.65 -10.58
CA ARG A 52 -6.36 -0.09 -9.23
C ARG A 52 -5.26 0.96 -9.12
N LEU A 53 -4.18 0.89 -9.90
CA LEU A 53 -3.13 1.92 -9.93
C LEU A 53 -3.64 3.30 -10.40
N THR A 54 -4.79 3.35 -11.06
CA THR A 54 -5.43 4.58 -11.54
C THR A 54 -6.47 5.13 -10.56
N CYS A 55 -6.63 4.51 -9.39
CA CYS A 55 -7.68 4.85 -8.44
C CYS A 55 -7.18 5.69 -7.26
N ASN A 56 -8.09 6.49 -6.70
CA ASN A 56 -8.00 7.07 -5.36
C ASN A 56 -9.35 6.86 -4.63
N VAL A 57 -9.38 7.09 -3.32
CA VAL A 57 -10.59 7.13 -2.51
C VAL A 57 -11.21 8.52 -2.57
N PHE A 58 -12.45 8.61 -3.01
CA PHE A 58 -13.23 9.85 -3.04
C PHE A 58 -14.48 9.74 -2.17
N TYR A 59 -14.85 10.86 -1.55
CA TYR A 59 -16.08 10.95 -0.75
C TYR A 59 -17.26 11.34 -1.64
N ASP A 60 -18.35 10.56 -1.56
CA ASP A 60 -19.62 10.85 -2.23
C ASP A 60 -20.57 11.53 -1.23
N GLU A 61 -20.80 12.84 -1.41
CA GLU A 61 -21.68 13.64 -0.56
C GLU A 61 -23.12 13.14 -0.52
N LEU A 62 -23.62 12.57 -1.63
CA LEU A 62 -25.00 12.09 -1.72
C LEU A 62 -25.19 10.81 -0.92
N LYS A 63 -24.22 9.90 -0.99
CA LYS A 63 -24.24 8.61 -0.28
C LYS A 63 -23.66 8.69 1.13
N LYS A 64 -22.96 9.77 1.46
CA LYS A 64 -22.20 9.95 2.70
C LYS A 64 -21.22 8.81 2.97
N GLU A 65 -20.59 8.31 1.90
CA GLU A 65 -19.70 7.14 1.92
C GLU A 65 -18.46 7.39 1.06
N ASN A 66 -17.38 6.66 1.35
CA ASN A 66 -16.13 6.71 0.58
C ASN A 66 -16.11 5.58 -0.46
N PHE A 67 -15.63 5.89 -1.66
CA PHE A 67 -15.56 4.97 -2.79
C PHE A 67 -14.18 5.02 -3.42
N LEU A 68 -13.69 3.88 -3.87
CA LEU A 68 -12.58 3.80 -4.80
C LEU A 68 -13.08 4.23 -6.19
N GLN A 69 -12.45 5.24 -6.78
CA GLN A 69 -12.80 5.78 -8.09
C GLN A 69 -11.53 6.11 -8.88
N ASN A 70 -11.62 6.03 -10.20
CA ASN A 70 -10.53 6.42 -11.09
C ASN A 70 -10.22 7.92 -10.95
N ILE A 71 -8.94 8.25 -10.99
CA ILE A 71 -8.43 9.62 -10.98
C ILE A 71 -8.86 10.32 -12.27
N LEU A 72 -9.29 11.57 -12.16
CA LEU A 72 -9.87 12.32 -13.29
C LEU A 72 -8.85 13.19 -14.02
N GLU A 73 -7.61 13.26 -13.52
CA GLU A 73 -6.51 14.00 -14.13
C GLU A 73 -5.41 13.05 -14.63
N PRO A 74 -4.65 13.42 -15.67
CA PRO A 74 -3.53 12.61 -16.12
C PRO A 74 -2.45 12.48 -15.05
N LEU A 75 -1.87 11.28 -14.91
CA LEU A 75 -0.71 11.04 -14.04
C LEU A 75 0.56 11.08 -14.89
N LYS A 76 1.51 11.94 -14.52
CA LYS A 76 2.81 12.04 -15.22
C LYS A 76 3.89 11.27 -14.48
N PHE A 77 4.96 10.95 -15.20
CA PHE A 77 6.12 10.24 -14.65
C PHE A 77 6.66 10.91 -13.37
N CYS A 78 6.74 12.24 -13.33
CA CYS A 78 7.25 12.97 -12.16
C CYS A 78 6.34 12.92 -10.93
N ASP A 79 5.05 12.61 -11.12
CA ASP A 79 4.11 12.45 -10.00
C ASP A 79 4.30 11.09 -9.33
N LEU A 80 4.73 10.09 -10.12
CA LEU A 80 4.80 8.68 -9.74
C LEU A 80 6.21 8.21 -9.36
N ILE A 81 7.26 8.88 -9.87
CA ILE A 81 8.65 8.48 -9.68
C ILE A 81 9.42 9.56 -8.93
N GLU A 82 10.21 9.13 -7.95
CA GLU A 82 11.11 10.00 -7.21
C GLU A 82 12.47 9.34 -7.05
N TYR A 83 13.54 10.08 -7.34
CA TYR A 83 14.91 9.60 -7.25
C TYR A 83 15.56 10.10 -5.97
N HIS A 84 16.13 9.20 -5.16
CA HIS A 84 16.97 9.54 -4.01
C HIS A 84 18.42 9.18 -4.33
N HIS A 85 19.18 10.19 -4.75
CA HIS A 85 20.61 10.05 -5.07
C HIS A 85 21.51 10.09 -3.83
N ASP A 86 20.96 10.53 -2.71
CA ASP A 86 21.60 10.72 -1.40
C ASP A 86 21.50 9.47 -0.51
N TRP A 87 20.78 8.43 -0.94
CA TRP A 87 20.58 7.21 -0.15
C TRP A 87 21.53 6.09 -0.60
N ASP A 88 22.69 6.03 0.03
CA ASP A 88 23.70 5.01 -0.24
C ASP A 88 23.28 3.60 0.22
N GLN A 89 22.46 3.53 1.27
CA GLN A 89 21.87 2.30 1.79
C GLN A 89 20.43 2.56 2.24
N LEU A 90 19.56 1.55 2.11
CA LEU A 90 18.22 1.60 2.69
C LEU A 90 18.28 1.16 4.17
N GLY A 91 18.70 2.07 5.05
CA GLY A 91 18.83 1.84 6.48
C GLY A 91 17.62 2.31 7.30
N GLU A 92 17.74 2.24 8.62
CA GLU A 92 16.68 2.66 9.55
C GLU A 92 16.25 4.12 9.34
N THR A 93 17.19 5.02 9.02
CA THR A 93 16.93 6.44 8.81
C THR A 93 16.07 6.65 7.56
N GLU A 94 16.45 6.04 6.43
CA GLU A 94 15.73 6.14 5.14
C GLU A 94 14.36 5.49 5.24
N ILE A 95 14.27 4.35 5.93
CA ILE A 95 13.00 3.66 6.19
C ILE A 95 12.07 4.53 7.03
N ASN A 96 12.57 5.13 8.12
CA ASN A 96 11.78 6.05 8.93
C ASN A 96 11.37 7.28 8.13
N HIS A 97 12.26 7.80 7.27
CA HIS A 97 11.92 8.88 6.34
C HIS A 97 10.74 8.46 5.44
N ILE A 98 10.75 7.25 4.90
CA ILE A 98 9.65 6.72 4.09
C ILE A 98 8.34 6.76 4.89
N PHE A 99 8.31 6.12 6.06
CA PHE A 99 7.10 6.00 6.85
C PHE A 99 6.60 7.33 7.45
N GLN A 100 7.47 8.31 7.63
CA GLN A 100 7.09 9.62 8.16
C GLN A 100 6.63 10.59 7.07
N ARG A 101 7.14 10.47 5.84
CA ARG A 101 6.95 11.47 4.80
C ARG A 101 5.96 11.04 3.71
N TYR A 102 5.89 9.76 3.39
CA TYR A 102 4.96 9.26 2.36
C TYR A 102 3.66 8.80 3.01
N ASN A 103 2.69 9.71 3.05
CA ASN A 103 1.30 9.41 3.32
C ASN A 103 0.47 9.94 2.14
N PHE A 104 -0.34 9.06 1.55
CA PHE A 104 -1.10 9.39 0.35
C PHE A 104 -2.42 10.06 0.71
N SER A 105 -2.65 11.25 0.16
CA SER A 105 -3.90 11.98 0.36
C SER A 105 -5.08 11.32 -0.36
N TYR A 106 -6.20 11.24 0.34
CA TYR A 106 -7.49 10.86 -0.24
C TYR A 106 -8.25 12.08 -0.75
N ASN A 107 -9.21 11.84 -1.63
CA ASN A 107 -10.09 12.85 -2.24
C ASN A 107 -9.33 13.86 -3.10
N GLU A 108 -8.20 13.43 -3.69
CA GLU A 108 -7.36 14.20 -4.60
C GLU A 108 -7.14 13.41 -5.91
N ASN A 109 -6.90 14.11 -7.01
CA ASN A 109 -6.52 13.49 -8.28
C ASN A 109 -5.04 13.09 -8.32
N LYS A 110 -4.61 12.29 -7.33
CA LYS A 110 -3.23 11.78 -7.20
C LYS A 110 -3.25 10.27 -6.95
N SER A 111 -2.17 9.59 -7.32
CA SER A 111 -2.03 8.16 -7.05
C SER A 111 -1.89 7.87 -5.55
N LEU A 112 -2.35 6.69 -5.14
CA LEU A 112 -2.09 6.11 -3.82
C LEU A 112 -0.85 5.20 -3.81
N TRP A 113 0.07 5.45 -4.75
CA TRP A 113 1.32 4.73 -4.89
C TRP A 113 2.39 5.61 -5.54
N LYS A 114 3.65 5.28 -5.29
CA LYS A 114 4.82 5.95 -5.84
C LYS A 114 5.96 4.95 -5.94
N ILE A 115 6.88 5.12 -6.88
CA ILE A 115 8.13 4.35 -6.91
C ILE A 115 9.29 5.27 -6.54
N LEU A 116 10.03 4.87 -5.52
CA LEU A 116 11.32 5.47 -5.19
C LEU A 116 12.41 4.69 -5.92
N ILE A 117 13.28 5.41 -6.63
CA ILE A 117 14.45 4.83 -7.29
C ILE A 117 15.68 5.24 -6.48
N LEU A 118 16.50 4.24 -6.13
CA LEU A 118 17.75 4.39 -5.40
C LEU A 118 18.92 4.03 -6.34
N PRO A 119 19.46 5.01 -7.10
CA PRO A 119 20.45 4.74 -8.14
C PRO A 119 21.71 4.06 -7.62
N ASN A 120 22.19 4.46 -6.43
CA ASN A 120 23.43 3.93 -5.85
C ASN A 120 23.32 2.43 -5.48
N GLN A 121 22.10 1.89 -5.41
CA GLN A 121 21.82 0.51 -4.99
C GLN A 121 21.18 -0.33 -6.11
N ASN A 122 20.93 0.25 -7.28
CA ASN A 122 20.10 -0.32 -8.35
C ASN A 122 18.76 -0.87 -7.84
N GLN A 123 18.14 -0.15 -6.92
CA GLN A 123 16.94 -0.59 -6.23
C GLN A 123 15.75 0.30 -6.58
N MET A 124 14.57 -0.30 -6.70
CA MET A 124 13.30 0.39 -6.88
C MET A 124 12.32 -0.06 -5.81
N LEU A 125 11.66 0.87 -5.14
CA LEU A 125 10.72 0.62 -4.06
C LEU A 125 9.32 1.10 -4.48
N LEU A 126 8.37 0.18 -4.59
CA LEU A 126 6.97 0.51 -4.82
C LEU A 126 6.33 0.79 -3.47
N LEU A 127 6.04 2.05 -3.18
CA LEU A 127 5.33 2.50 -2.00
C LEU A 127 3.85 2.59 -2.35
N THR A 128 2.98 2.09 -1.49
CA THR A 128 1.53 2.15 -1.75
C THR A 128 0.71 2.11 -0.47
N ASP A 129 -0.48 2.70 -0.52
CA ASP A 129 -1.46 2.61 0.55
C ASP A 129 -2.15 1.23 0.54
N HIS A 130 -2.35 0.64 1.72
CA HIS A 130 -3.04 -0.64 1.88
C HIS A 130 -4.52 -0.62 1.46
N VAL A 131 -5.14 0.56 1.32
CA VAL A 131 -6.47 0.68 0.69
C VAL A 131 -6.41 0.23 -0.78
N LEU A 132 -5.30 0.46 -1.46
CA LEU A 132 -5.17 0.16 -2.88
C LEU A 132 -4.88 -1.32 -3.11
N MET A 133 -3.89 -1.84 -2.37
CA MET A 133 -3.35 -3.18 -2.61
C MET A 133 -2.71 -3.80 -1.36
N ASP A 134 -2.57 -5.12 -1.37
CA ASP A 134 -1.81 -5.86 -0.36
C ASP A 134 -0.40 -6.23 -0.87
N GLY A 135 0.38 -6.94 -0.03
CA GLY A 135 1.75 -7.32 -0.37
C GLY A 135 1.84 -8.21 -1.62
N MET A 136 0.90 -9.13 -1.82
CA MET A 136 0.89 -10.02 -2.99
C MET A 136 0.55 -9.27 -4.28
N SER A 137 -0.43 -8.37 -4.21
CA SER A 137 -0.80 -7.50 -5.32
C SER A 137 0.37 -6.60 -5.74
N ALA A 138 1.13 -6.07 -4.78
CA ALA A 138 2.34 -5.28 -5.06
C ALA A 138 3.44 -6.10 -5.76
N VAL A 139 3.57 -7.40 -5.44
CA VAL A 139 4.48 -8.31 -6.17
C VAL A 139 4.01 -8.49 -7.62
N HIS A 140 2.72 -8.72 -7.86
CA HIS A 140 2.18 -8.83 -9.23
C HIS A 140 2.35 -7.54 -10.04
N VAL A 141 2.26 -6.37 -9.41
CA VAL A 141 2.59 -5.08 -10.07
C VAL A 141 4.05 -5.10 -10.55
N TRP A 142 4.99 -5.58 -9.73
CA TRP A 142 6.38 -5.71 -10.16
C TRP A 142 6.57 -6.73 -11.28
N GLU A 143 5.90 -7.88 -11.22
CA GLU A 143 5.96 -8.89 -12.29
C GLU A 143 5.54 -8.30 -13.64
N THR A 144 4.37 -7.63 -13.68
CA THR A 144 3.88 -6.97 -14.90
C THR A 144 4.79 -5.83 -15.35
N PHE A 145 5.39 -5.09 -14.41
CA PHE A 145 6.38 -4.07 -14.75
C PHE A 145 7.62 -4.67 -15.41
N MET A 146 8.12 -5.80 -14.91
CA MET A 146 9.25 -6.51 -15.50
C MET A 146 8.92 -7.07 -16.88
N GLU A 147 7.71 -7.57 -17.11
CA GLU A 147 7.22 -7.94 -18.44
C GLU A 147 7.21 -6.74 -19.39
N GLY A 148 6.71 -5.59 -18.93
CA GLY A 148 6.72 -4.34 -19.68
C GLY A 148 8.13 -3.88 -20.08
N LEU A 149 9.14 -4.09 -19.22
CA LEU A 149 10.53 -3.81 -19.53
C LEU A 149 11.13 -4.75 -20.61
N GLN A 150 10.63 -5.98 -20.71
CA GLN A 150 11.08 -6.94 -21.72
C GLN A 150 10.49 -6.64 -23.11
N MET A 151 9.32 -6.00 -23.16
CA MET A 151 8.71 -5.61 -24.43
C MET A 151 9.58 -4.55 -25.11
N GLN A 152 10.02 -4.83 -26.34
CA GLN A 152 10.71 -3.84 -27.18
C GLN A 152 9.71 -2.78 -27.64
N GLN A 153 9.47 -1.79 -26.79
CA GLN A 153 8.63 -0.66 -27.13
C GLN A 153 9.47 0.45 -27.78
N PRO A 154 8.89 1.21 -28.74
CA PRO A 154 9.54 2.40 -29.27
C PRO A 154 9.87 3.37 -28.12
N VAL A 155 10.90 4.20 -28.32
CA VAL A 155 11.29 5.20 -27.33
C VAL A 155 10.11 6.13 -27.07
N GLU A 156 9.50 6.01 -25.90
CA GLU A 156 8.41 6.88 -25.50
C GLU A 156 8.94 8.24 -25.04
N ILE A 157 8.40 9.29 -25.66
CA ILE A 157 8.69 10.70 -25.35
C ILE A 157 7.59 11.28 -24.45
N ASP A 158 6.37 10.76 -24.55
CA ASP A 158 5.25 11.19 -23.72
C ASP A 158 5.38 10.63 -22.30
N GLU A 159 5.60 11.51 -21.33
CA GLU A 159 5.76 11.18 -19.92
C GLU A 159 4.43 10.95 -19.18
N THR A 160 3.29 11.01 -19.88
CA THR A 160 1.97 10.75 -19.31
C THR A 160 1.76 9.25 -19.10
N ILE A 161 1.80 8.77 -17.86
CA ILE A 161 1.65 7.34 -17.54
C ILE A 161 0.19 6.88 -17.61
N TYR A 162 -0.73 7.76 -17.23
CA TYR A 162 -2.17 7.49 -17.28
C TYR A 162 -2.90 8.71 -17.81
N SER A 163 -3.87 8.48 -18.70
CA SER A 163 -4.80 9.50 -19.15
C SER A 163 -6.24 8.97 -19.06
N PRO A 164 -7.15 9.67 -18.35
CA PRO A 164 -8.54 9.25 -18.18
C PRO A 164 -9.32 9.10 -19.50
N SER A 165 -8.87 9.79 -20.57
CA SER A 165 -9.59 9.87 -21.85
C SER A 165 -9.24 8.78 -22.87
N LEU A 166 -8.28 7.90 -22.58
CA LEU A 166 -7.79 6.87 -23.52
C LEU A 166 -8.18 5.44 -23.13
N ASN A 167 -8.48 5.17 -21.86
CA ASN A 167 -8.76 3.82 -21.34
C ASN A 167 -10.24 3.62 -20.98
N SER A 168 -11.17 4.20 -21.75
CA SER A 168 -12.60 3.93 -21.56
C SER A 168 -13.02 2.55 -22.11
N SER A 169 -12.23 1.51 -21.89
CA SER A 169 -12.81 0.19 -21.65
C SER A 169 -13.29 0.24 -20.20
N ILE A 170 -14.60 0.41 -20.05
CA ILE A 170 -15.35 0.24 -18.80
C ILE A 170 -15.29 -1.25 -18.45
N GLU A 171 -14.11 -1.81 -18.29
CA GLU A 171 -13.94 -3.08 -17.62
C GLU A 171 -14.11 -2.78 -16.14
N LYS A 172 -14.98 -3.55 -15.49
CA LYS A 172 -15.28 -3.39 -14.08
C LYS A 172 -13.95 -3.41 -13.33
N ILE A 173 -13.64 -2.36 -12.55
CA ILE A 173 -12.78 -2.50 -11.37
C ILE A 173 -13.27 -3.78 -10.70
N MET A 174 -12.48 -4.84 -10.78
CA MET A 174 -12.89 -6.14 -10.29
C MET A 174 -13.15 -5.94 -8.81
N SER A 175 -14.44 -5.94 -8.45
CA SER A 175 -14.83 -5.86 -7.06
C SER A 175 -14.30 -7.12 -6.43
N ALA A 176 -13.26 -6.99 -5.59
CA ALA A 176 -12.90 -8.07 -4.69
C ALA A 176 -14.19 -8.48 -3.96
N PRO A 177 -14.46 -9.79 -3.80
CA PRO A 177 -15.63 -10.22 -3.05
C PRO A 177 -15.55 -9.52 -1.69
N LEU A 178 -16.56 -8.71 -1.39
CA LEU A 178 -16.61 -8.03 -0.11
C LEU A 178 -16.59 -9.15 0.92
N TYR A 179 -15.57 -9.22 1.78
CA TYR A 179 -15.55 -10.19 2.89
C TYR A 179 -16.83 -10.12 3.75
N GLY A 180 -17.58 -9.02 3.65
CA GLY A 180 -18.91 -8.85 4.22
C GLY A 180 -19.99 -9.77 3.65
N ASP A 181 -19.83 -10.25 2.42
CA ASP A 181 -20.75 -11.13 1.68
C ASP A 181 -20.34 -12.62 1.77
N TRP A 182 -19.30 -12.94 2.54
CA TRP A 182 -18.93 -14.33 2.79
C TRP A 182 -20.11 -15.06 3.47
N PRO A 183 -20.52 -16.24 2.99
CA PRO A 183 -21.66 -16.95 3.55
C PRO A 183 -21.37 -17.28 5.02
N ILE A 184 -22.13 -16.66 5.92
CA ILE A 184 -22.09 -16.95 7.35
C ILE A 184 -23.36 -17.70 7.76
N PRO A 185 -23.26 -18.67 8.67
CA PRO A 185 -24.44 -19.34 9.19
C PRO A 185 -25.37 -18.35 9.92
N TRP A 186 -26.68 -18.62 9.96
CA TRP A 186 -27.69 -17.72 10.53
C TRP A 186 -27.40 -17.27 11.97
N ASN A 187 -26.88 -18.17 12.81
CA ASN A 187 -26.48 -17.84 14.18
C ASN A 187 -25.38 -16.76 14.25
N TRP A 188 -24.47 -16.73 13.27
CA TRP A 188 -23.40 -15.76 13.19
C TRP A 188 -23.89 -14.35 12.81
N HIS A 189 -25.03 -14.21 12.12
CA HIS A 189 -25.63 -12.89 11.91
C HIS A 189 -26.03 -12.24 13.24
N ILE A 190 -26.61 -13.02 14.16
CA ILE A 190 -27.00 -12.55 15.49
C ILE A 190 -25.77 -12.24 16.33
N VAL A 191 -24.78 -13.15 16.34
CA VAL A 191 -23.51 -12.94 17.05
C VAL A 191 -22.82 -11.68 16.54
N ARG A 192 -22.75 -11.45 15.22
CA ARG A 192 -22.12 -10.25 14.63
C ARG A 192 -22.79 -8.96 15.10
N GLN A 193 -24.13 -8.93 15.17
CA GLN A 193 -24.87 -7.76 15.68
C GLN A 193 -24.59 -7.53 17.18
N LEU A 194 -24.60 -8.59 17.98
CA LEU A 194 -24.29 -8.51 19.42
C LEU A 194 -22.85 -8.08 19.67
N VAL A 195 -21.88 -8.67 18.97
CA VAL A 195 -20.46 -8.34 19.07
C VAL A 195 -20.20 -6.91 18.63
N SER A 196 -20.85 -6.42 17.56
CA SER A 196 -20.72 -5.02 17.13
C SER A 196 -21.21 -4.04 18.20
N ARG A 197 -22.39 -4.31 18.80
CA ARG A 197 -22.90 -3.51 19.93
C ARG A 197 -21.97 -3.62 21.15
N LEU A 198 -21.55 -4.83 21.51
CA LEU A 198 -20.60 -5.05 22.61
C LEU A 198 -19.28 -4.33 22.38
N HIS A 199 -18.77 -4.30 21.16
CA HIS A 199 -17.54 -3.58 20.84
C HIS A 199 -17.72 -2.06 20.95
N TYR A 200 -18.87 -1.53 20.55
CA TYR A 200 -19.18 -0.10 20.68
C TYR A 200 -19.20 0.35 22.15
N TRP A 201 -19.80 -0.44 23.04
CA TRP A 201 -19.90 -0.10 24.47
C TRP A 201 -18.70 -0.57 25.31
N PHE A 202 -18.06 -1.67 24.92
CA PHE A 202 -16.99 -2.34 25.68
C PHE A 202 -15.93 -2.94 24.75
N PRO A 203 -15.13 -2.11 24.06
CA PRO A 203 -14.19 -2.57 23.03
C PRO A 203 -13.15 -3.58 23.57
N GLN A 204 -12.71 -3.40 24.82
CA GLN A 204 -11.73 -4.26 25.49
C GLN A 204 -12.25 -5.68 25.79
N THR A 205 -13.56 -5.91 25.75
CA THR A 205 -14.14 -7.25 25.99
C THR A 205 -14.03 -8.12 24.75
N VAL A 206 -14.09 -7.51 23.56
CA VAL A 206 -13.99 -8.18 22.27
C VAL A 206 -12.53 -8.33 21.86
N VAL A 207 -11.71 -7.30 22.08
CA VAL A 207 -10.28 -7.30 21.77
C VAL A 207 -9.50 -7.64 23.04
N LYS A 208 -9.57 -8.90 23.49
CA LYS A 208 -8.73 -9.39 24.59
C LYS A 208 -7.47 -10.05 24.05
N ASN A 209 -6.36 -9.83 24.76
CA ASN A 209 -5.12 -10.52 24.49
C ASN A 209 -5.34 -12.03 24.73
N ASN A 210 -5.34 -12.81 23.65
CA ASN A 210 -5.60 -14.24 23.72
C ASN A 210 -4.29 -14.95 24.13
N ARG A 211 -4.29 -15.56 25.32
CA ARG A 211 -3.13 -16.29 25.86
C ARG A 211 -2.73 -17.52 25.05
N ASN A 212 -3.61 -18.00 24.16
CA ASN A 212 -3.36 -19.14 23.28
C ASN A 212 -2.75 -18.74 21.93
N LEU A 213 -2.66 -17.44 21.62
CA LEU A 213 -1.90 -16.96 20.47
C LEU A 213 -0.43 -16.84 20.88
N ILE A 214 0.49 -16.94 19.91
CA ILE A 214 1.92 -16.76 20.15
C ILE A 214 2.13 -15.41 20.83
N GLN A 215 2.56 -15.45 22.09
CA GLN A 215 2.93 -14.28 22.86
C GLN A 215 4.45 -14.19 22.87
N PHE A 216 4.98 -13.10 22.34
CA PHE A 216 6.39 -12.78 22.51
C PHE A 216 6.55 -12.26 23.95
N ALA A 217 7.01 -13.12 24.87
CA ALA A 217 7.05 -12.83 26.30
C ALA A 217 7.82 -11.54 26.67
N ASN A 218 8.79 -11.16 25.83
CA ASN A 218 9.61 -9.96 26.00
C ASN A 218 9.16 -8.80 25.09
N TYR A 219 8.10 -8.96 24.31
CA TYR A 219 7.57 -7.90 23.47
C TYR A 219 6.69 -6.98 24.31
N SER A 220 7.25 -5.83 24.68
CA SER A 220 6.48 -4.68 25.13
C SER A 220 6.12 -3.84 23.93
N PHE A 221 4.85 -3.39 23.86
CA PHE A 221 4.47 -2.35 22.92
C PHE A 221 5.38 -1.13 23.14
N PRO A 222 5.94 -0.50 22.08
CA PRO A 222 6.85 0.63 22.26
C PRO A 222 6.11 1.74 23.03
N LYS A 223 6.70 2.20 24.14
CA LYS A 223 6.07 3.20 25.02
C LYS A 223 5.64 4.44 24.22
N ASP A 224 6.51 4.90 23.33
CA ASP A 224 6.30 6.15 22.60
C ASP A 224 5.41 6.02 21.34
N LEU A 225 4.86 4.84 21.00
CA LEU A 225 4.15 4.65 19.73
C LEU A 225 2.83 5.43 19.65
N LEU A 226 2.15 5.61 20.79
CA LEU A 226 0.85 6.27 20.90
C LEU A 226 0.83 7.42 21.93
N ASP A 227 1.96 7.65 22.61
CA ASP A 227 2.08 8.65 23.67
C ASP A 227 2.19 10.07 23.09
N ASP A 228 2.72 10.22 21.87
CA ASP A 228 2.65 11.46 21.07
C ASP A 228 1.27 11.62 20.42
N LYS A 229 0.25 11.87 21.26
CA LYS A 229 -1.03 12.37 20.77
C LYS A 229 -0.80 13.72 20.08
N PRO A 230 -1.46 14.00 18.94
CA PRO A 230 -1.31 15.28 18.26
C PRO A 230 -1.69 16.44 19.19
N SER A 231 -0.66 17.16 19.68
CA SER A 231 -0.78 18.40 20.44
C SER A 231 -1.30 19.55 19.58
N ASP A 232 -1.17 19.42 18.26
CA ASP A 232 -1.31 20.53 17.30
C ASP A 232 -2.73 20.61 16.69
N GLY A 233 -3.72 19.95 17.31
CA GLY A 233 -5.12 19.97 16.87
C GLY A 233 -5.42 19.17 15.58
N THR A 234 -4.40 18.57 14.95
CA THR A 234 -4.49 17.93 13.62
C THR A 234 -5.07 16.51 13.61
N GLN A 235 -5.42 15.93 14.76
CA GLN A 235 -5.94 14.54 14.91
C GLN A 235 -5.09 13.42 14.24
N LYS A 236 -3.87 13.73 13.75
CA LYS A 236 -2.95 12.78 13.11
C LYS A 236 -1.85 12.36 14.09
N TYR A 237 -1.65 11.06 14.26
CA TYR A 237 -0.60 10.50 15.11
C TYR A 237 0.77 10.59 14.43
N LYS A 238 1.86 10.62 15.20
CA LYS A 238 3.22 10.42 14.68
C LYS A 238 3.68 9.02 15.04
N VAL A 239 3.67 8.11 14.06
CA VAL A 239 4.16 6.74 14.27
C VAL A 239 5.65 6.70 13.94
N LYS A 240 6.47 6.25 14.89
CA LYS A 240 7.89 5.94 14.67
C LYS A 240 8.05 4.45 14.38
N ASN A 241 8.71 4.11 13.27
CA ASN A 241 9.05 2.72 12.99
C ASN A 241 10.36 2.36 13.70
N THR A 242 10.24 1.58 14.77
CA THR A 242 11.39 1.07 15.55
C THR A 242 11.67 -0.41 15.28
N ASN A 243 11.09 -0.96 14.21
CA ASN A 243 11.35 -2.36 13.86
C ASN A 243 12.81 -2.53 13.46
N HIS A 244 13.52 -3.38 14.19
CA HIS A 244 14.86 -3.82 13.80
C HIS A 244 14.75 -4.77 12.61
N GLN A 245 15.39 -4.40 11.50
CA GLN A 245 15.55 -5.30 10.36
C GLN A 245 16.82 -6.13 10.53
N TRP A 246 16.69 -7.42 10.23
CA TRP A 246 17.79 -8.36 10.21
C TRP A 246 17.88 -8.87 8.77
N GLU A 247 18.97 -8.51 8.08
CA GLU A 247 19.24 -9.04 6.75
C GLU A 247 19.99 -10.38 6.90
N PHE A 248 19.31 -11.47 6.58
CA PHE A 248 19.93 -12.79 6.56
C PHE A 248 20.26 -13.17 5.12
N GLN A 249 21.53 -13.11 4.76
CA GLN A 249 22.02 -13.70 3.51
C GLN A 249 22.26 -15.19 3.73
N LEU A 250 21.25 -15.99 3.42
CA LEU A 250 21.36 -17.45 3.44
C LEU A 250 21.83 -17.93 2.07
N SER A 251 23.04 -18.47 1.99
CA SER A 251 23.47 -19.19 0.79
C SER A 251 22.64 -20.48 0.65
N PRO A 252 22.43 -20.97 -0.59
CA PRO A 252 21.75 -22.25 -0.81
C PRO A 252 22.39 -23.42 -0.06
N THR A 253 23.71 -23.36 0.18
CA THR A 253 24.45 -24.33 0.98
C THR A 253 24.04 -24.32 2.45
N HIS A 254 23.81 -23.14 3.05
CA HIS A 254 23.36 -23.03 4.45
C HIS A 254 21.93 -23.53 4.65
N LEU A 255 21.06 -23.44 3.64
CA LEU A 255 19.70 -23.98 3.72
C LEU A 255 19.71 -25.52 3.82
N ASN A 256 20.59 -26.19 3.07
CA ASN A 256 20.68 -27.65 3.08
C ASN A 256 21.12 -28.25 4.43
N ASP A 257 21.84 -27.48 5.25
CA ASP A 257 22.29 -27.93 6.57
C ASP A 257 21.24 -27.71 7.67
N ILE A 258 20.24 -26.85 7.42
CA ILE A 258 19.10 -26.62 8.35
C ILE A 258 18.00 -27.68 8.16
N TYR A 259 17.91 -28.29 6.97
CA TYR A 259 16.93 -29.34 6.66
C TYR A 259 17.41 -30.78 6.98
N LYS A 260 18.50 -30.95 7.72
CA LYS A 260 18.97 -32.25 8.25
C LYS A 260 18.61 -32.40 9.73
#